data_AF-A0ABD2XZ04-F1
#
_entry.id   AF-A0ABD2XZ04-F1
#
_cell.length_a   1.000
_cell.length_b   1.000
_cell.length_c   1.000
_cell.angle_alpha   90.00
_cell.angle_beta   90.00
_cell.angle_gamma   90.00
#
_symmetry.space_group_name_H-M   'P 1'
#
loop_
_entity.id
_entity.type
_entity.pdbx_description
1 polymer ?
#
loop_
_entity_poly.entity_id
_entity_poly.type
_entity_poly.pdbx_seq_one_letter_code
_entity_poly.pdbx_strand_id
1 'polypeptide(L)'
;MMSRGATRVARSVIGHMGPRYFSSPGKIFAGGATAFLHDNPSKATENAVVTCFRFQSVGLRNASTLALGGEKKVGEDEKEVKSGGATSAAAESGNGNKVIVSYWGVEAPKLTKEDGTEWKWNCFRPCETYKADMAIDLEKKHVPVTFLDKMAFWTVKALRWPTDIFFQRRYGCRAMMLETVAAVPGMVGGLLLHCKSLRRFEHSGGWIKALLEEAENERMHLMTFMEVSQPKWYERALVFAVQGVFFNAYFLAYLLSPKLAHRIVGYLEEEAIHSYTEFLKELDKGTIENVPAPAIAIDYWRLPPNSTLRDVVMVVRADEAHHRDVNHFASDIHYQGHELKEATAPIGYH
;
A
#
# COMPACT_ATOMS: atom_id res chain seq x y z
N MET A 1 31.28 24.31 -48.70
CA MET A 1 32.11 25.45 -48.23
C MET A 1 31.24 26.29 -47.32
N MET A 2 31.40 26.20 -45.99
CA MET A 2 32.22 27.11 -45.15
C MET A 2 31.77 28.57 -45.32
N SER A 3 31.43 29.36 -44.30
CA SER A 3 31.96 29.42 -42.93
C SER A 3 31.06 30.24 -41.98
N ARG A 4 31.36 30.10 -40.69
CA ARG A 4 30.79 30.72 -39.49
C ARG A 4 31.26 32.18 -39.26
N GLY A 5 30.56 32.88 -38.34
CA GLY A 5 31.11 33.95 -37.48
C GLY A 5 30.09 35.06 -37.17
N ALA A 6 29.56 35.18 -35.93
CA ALA A 6 30.08 35.99 -34.80
C ALA A 6 29.74 37.51 -34.92
N THR A 7 29.35 38.34 -33.95
CA THR A 7 29.00 38.33 -32.51
C THR A 7 28.51 39.76 -32.15
N ARG A 8 27.57 39.91 -31.19
CA ARG A 8 27.20 41.07 -30.32
C ARG A 8 27.03 42.50 -30.90
N VAL A 9 26.01 43.23 -30.41
CA VAL A 9 26.14 44.42 -29.52
C VAL A 9 24.76 44.80 -28.95
N ALA A 10 24.76 45.25 -27.69
CA ALA A 10 23.64 45.65 -26.86
C ALA A 10 22.99 47.00 -27.25
N ARG A 11 21.73 47.21 -26.83
CA ARG A 11 21.24 48.54 -26.45
C ARG A 11 20.10 48.46 -25.43
N SER A 12 20.29 49.18 -24.33
CA SER A 12 19.31 49.51 -23.29
C SER A 12 19.09 51.03 -23.33
N VAL A 13 17.83 51.47 -23.22
CA VAL A 13 17.36 52.84 -22.85
C VAL A 13 15.91 52.64 -22.35
N ILE A 14 15.57 52.61 -21.06
CA ILE A 14 15.36 53.68 -20.04
C ILE A 14 14.35 54.79 -20.40
N GLY A 15 13.35 54.95 -19.53
CA GLY A 15 12.57 56.19 -19.28
C GLY A 15 11.08 56.03 -19.61
N HIS A 16 10.10 56.40 -18.76
CA HIS A 16 10.11 57.13 -17.50
C HIS A 16 8.70 57.09 -16.85
N MET A 17 8.65 57.18 -15.51
CA MET A 17 7.67 57.91 -14.65
C MET A 17 6.19 57.47 -14.69
N GLY A 18 5.46 57.25 -13.59
CA GLY A 18 5.52 57.77 -12.22
C GLY A 18 4.08 57.81 -11.64
N PRO A 19 3.88 58.10 -10.35
CA PRO A 19 2.88 57.44 -9.50
C PRO A 19 1.64 58.30 -9.17
N ARG A 20 0.57 57.69 -8.64
CA ARG A 20 -0.41 58.40 -7.78
C ARG A 20 -0.91 57.55 -6.61
N TYR A 21 -0.63 58.10 -5.43
CA TYR A 21 -1.24 57.86 -4.12
C TYR A 21 -2.69 58.38 -4.05
N PHE A 22 -3.51 57.83 -3.15
CA PHE A 22 -4.32 58.60 -2.19
C PHE A 22 -4.76 57.74 -0.98
N SER A 23 -4.84 58.40 0.18
CA SER A 23 -4.84 57.90 1.57
C SER A 23 -6.14 58.13 2.36
N SER A 24 -6.49 57.18 3.25
CA SER A 24 -6.98 57.32 4.67
C SER A 24 -8.26 58.15 4.99
N PRO A 25 -8.80 58.23 6.25
CA PRO A 25 -8.32 57.87 7.61
C PRO A 25 -9.27 56.88 8.38
N GLY A 26 -9.13 56.39 9.62
CA GLY A 26 -8.23 56.57 10.78
C GLY A 26 -9.02 56.21 12.07
N LYS A 27 -8.40 55.60 13.09
CA LYS A 27 -8.65 55.84 14.54
C LYS A 27 -7.65 55.05 15.42
N ILE A 28 -7.26 55.74 16.49
CA ILE A 28 -6.16 55.51 17.43
C ILE A 28 -6.73 54.95 18.75
N PHE A 29 -5.98 54.10 19.46
CA PHE A 29 -5.86 54.18 20.92
C PHE A 29 -4.45 53.74 21.36
N ALA A 30 -3.92 54.43 22.36
CA ALA A 30 -2.53 54.41 22.83
C ALA A 30 -2.41 53.88 24.28
N GLY A 31 -1.18 53.51 24.66
CA GLY A 31 -0.68 53.20 26.01
C GLY A 31 0.28 52.00 25.94
N GLY A 32 1.62 52.11 26.01
CA GLY A 32 2.45 52.64 27.12
C GLY A 32 2.57 51.56 28.21
N ALA A 33 3.70 51.00 28.65
CA ALA A 33 5.08 51.49 28.71
C ALA A 33 6.11 50.33 28.82
N THR A 34 7.37 50.72 28.59
CA THR A 34 8.67 50.02 28.66
C THR A 34 9.14 49.63 30.08
N ALA A 35 9.95 48.57 30.23
CA ALA A 35 11.34 48.66 30.74
C ALA A 35 12.07 47.30 30.76
N PHE A 36 13.32 47.35 30.33
CA PHE A 36 14.38 46.33 30.38
C PHE A 36 14.82 46.00 31.82
N LEU A 37 15.40 44.81 32.04
CA LEU A 37 16.70 44.66 32.72
C LEU A 37 17.38 43.33 32.32
N HIS A 38 18.69 43.43 32.17
CA HIS A 38 19.68 42.45 31.71
C HIS A 38 20.40 41.91 32.95
N ASP A 39 20.67 40.59 33.04
CA ASP A 39 22.01 40.04 33.31
C ASP A 39 22.02 38.51 33.56
N ASN A 40 23.01 37.88 32.95
CA ASN A 40 23.67 36.62 33.33
C ASN A 40 25.06 37.05 33.90
N PRO A 41 25.99 36.21 34.44
CA PRO A 41 26.03 34.75 34.56
C PRO A 41 26.65 34.20 35.89
N SER A 42 26.64 32.87 36.09
CA SER A 42 27.85 32.02 36.36
C SER A 42 27.63 30.73 37.20
N LYS A 43 28.14 29.62 36.61
CA LYS A 43 28.87 28.44 37.13
C LYS A 43 28.33 27.47 38.22
N ALA A 44 28.37 26.18 37.82
CA ALA A 44 28.82 24.94 38.52
C ALA A 44 28.04 24.49 39.79
N THR A 45 27.71 23.21 40.08
CA THR A 45 28.37 21.89 39.92
C THR A 45 27.36 20.76 40.28
N GLU A 46 27.52 19.59 39.64
CA GLU A 46 27.35 18.18 40.10
C GLU A 46 26.05 17.58 40.72
N ASN A 47 25.66 16.47 40.06
CA ASN A 47 25.23 15.14 40.56
C ASN A 47 23.97 14.98 41.42
N ALA A 48 22.92 14.36 40.84
CA ALA A 48 22.32 13.12 41.35
C ALA A 48 21.25 12.57 40.39
N VAL A 49 21.46 11.33 39.96
CA VAL A 49 20.48 10.48 39.27
C VAL A 49 19.42 10.00 40.28
N VAL A 50 18.15 10.22 40.00
CA VAL A 50 17.05 9.35 40.47
C VAL A 50 16.07 9.16 39.32
N THR A 51 16.19 8.01 38.68
CA THR A 51 15.20 7.44 37.77
C THR A 51 14.02 6.95 38.62
N CYS A 52 12.81 7.47 38.40
CA CYS A 52 11.57 6.84 38.86
C CYS A 52 10.70 6.50 37.66
N PHE A 53 10.75 5.23 37.25
CA PHE A 53 9.72 4.63 36.40
C PHE A 53 8.45 4.49 37.23
N ARG A 54 7.35 5.10 36.79
CA ARG A 54 6.00 4.79 37.31
C ARG A 54 5.15 4.24 36.17
N PHE A 55 5.01 2.93 36.18
CA PHE A 55 3.93 2.23 35.50
C PHE A 55 2.60 2.66 36.15
N GLN A 56 1.62 3.08 35.37
CA GLN A 56 0.23 3.15 35.82
C GLN A 56 -0.66 2.43 34.82
N SER A 57 -1.23 1.33 35.31
CA SER A 57 -2.29 0.54 34.69
C SER A 57 -3.65 1.20 34.92
N VAL A 58 -4.41 1.32 33.82
CA VAL A 58 -5.88 1.24 33.68
C VAL A 58 -6.74 2.25 34.45
N GLY A 59 -7.47 3.07 33.68
CA GLY A 59 -8.68 3.75 34.13
C GLY A 59 -9.30 4.60 33.02
N LEU A 60 -10.30 4.06 32.32
CA LEU A 60 -11.18 4.78 31.40
C LEU A 60 -11.73 6.08 32.01
N ARG A 61 -11.81 7.15 31.22
CA ARG A 61 -13.04 7.96 31.06
C ARG A 61 -12.90 8.96 29.91
N ASN A 62 -13.80 8.82 28.94
CA ASN A 62 -14.08 9.78 27.89
C ASN A 62 -14.61 11.09 28.49
N ALA A 63 -14.09 12.22 28.05
CA ALA A 63 -14.74 13.51 28.19
C ALA A 63 -14.45 14.35 26.94
N SER A 64 -15.41 14.40 26.01
CA SER A 64 -15.47 15.42 24.97
C SER A 64 -16.50 16.45 25.40
N THR A 65 -16.07 17.70 25.44
CA THR A 65 -16.89 18.89 25.74
C THR A 65 -17.74 19.30 24.53
N LEU A 66 -19.05 19.41 24.77
CA LEU A 66 -20.06 20.35 24.25
C LEU A 66 -19.67 21.27 23.06
N ALA A 67 -20.53 21.41 22.04
CA ALA A 67 -21.71 22.29 22.05
C ALA A 67 -22.35 22.47 20.65
N LEU A 68 -23.59 23.01 20.67
CA LEU A 68 -24.50 23.47 19.59
C LEU A 68 -25.50 22.41 19.13
N GLY A 69 -26.81 22.52 19.34
CA GLY A 69 -27.66 23.56 19.91
C GLY A 69 -29.09 23.29 19.43
N GLY A 70 -30.10 23.45 20.29
CA GLY A 70 -31.51 23.38 19.88
C GLY A 70 -32.42 22.76 20.93
N GLU A 71 -33.01 23.59 21.79
CA GLU A 71 -34.12 23.24 22.67
C GLU A 71 -35.33 22.74 21.87
N LYS A 72 -35.94 21.62 22.29
CA LYS A 72 -37.41 21.47 22.33
C LYS A 72 -37.85 20.38 23.30
N LYS A 73 -38.97 20.68 23.95
CA LYS A 73 -39.54 20.11 25.16
C LYS A 73 -39.84 18.61 25.10
N VAL A 74 -39.70 18.00 26.29
CA VAL A 74 -40.25 16.72 26.72
C VAL A 74 -41.78 16.72 26.65
N GLY A 75 -42.34 15.62 26.16
CA GLY A 75 -43.71 15.18 26.37
C GLY A 75 -43.73 13.65 26.21
N GLU A 76 -43.94 12.96 27.32
CA GLU A 76 -44.12 11.52 27.41
C GLU A 76 -45.32 11.06 26.58
N ASP A 77 -45.20 9.91 25.93
CA ASP A 77 -46.31 8.95 25.82
C ASP A 77 -45.73 7.57 25.47
N GLU A 78 -45.83 6.68 26.46
CA GLU A 78 -45.57 5.26 26.34
C GLU A 78 -46.55 4.64 25.34
N LYS A 79 -46.04 3.89 24.36
CA LYS A 79 -46.82 2.84 23.68
C LYS A 79 -45.98 1.58 23.49
N GLU A 80 -46.22 0.67 24.43
CA GLU A 80 -46.07 -0.77 24.30
C GLU A 80 -46.72 -1.26 22.99
N VAL A 81 -45.98 -1.92 22.10
CA VAL A 81 -46.55 -2.83 21.08
C VAL A 81 -45.65 -4.05 20.88
N LYS A 82 -46.05 -5.13 21.57
CA LYS A 82 -46.18 -6.52 21.13
C LYS A 82 -45.00 -7.19 20.42
N SER A 83 -44.29 -7.98 21.22
CA SER A 83 -43.78 -9.30 20.82
C SER A 83 -44.90 -10.14 20.21
N GLY A 84 -44.74 -10.50 18.94
CA GLY A 84 -45.56 -11.45 18.21
C GLY A 84 -44.65 -12.49 17.58
N GLY A 85 -44.50 -13.63 18.24
CA GLY A 85 -43.80 -14.78 17.69
C GLY A 85 -44.54 -15.36 16.48
N ALA A 86 -43.76 -15.81 15.51
CA ALA A 86 -44.18 -16.82 14.55
C ALA A 86 -43.14 -17.94 14.59
N THR A 87 -43.46 -18.99 15.32
CA THR A 87 -42.81 -20.29 15.24
C THR A 87 -43.08 -20.89 13.87
N SER A 88 -42.03 -21.33 13.18
CA SER A 88 -42.16 -22.45 12.25
C SER A 88 -40.99 -23.40 12.49
N ALA A 89 -41.38 -24.62 12.85
CA ALA A 89 -40.50 -25.75 13.06
C ALA A 89 -39.84 -26.13 11.74
N ALA A 90 -38.53 -26.38 11.76
CA ALA A 90 -37.84 -27.10 10.71
C ALA A 90 -36.78 -28.01 11.35
N ALA A 91 -37.08 -29.30 11.24
CA ALA A 91 -36.22 -30.47 11.18
C ALA A 91 -34.77 -30.35 11.70
N GLU A 92 -34.44 -31.26 12.62
CA GLU A 92 -33.10 -31.80 12.78
C GLU A 92 -32.52 -32.18 11.41
N SER A 93 -31.53 -31.42 10.96
CA SER A 93 -30.53 -31.88 10.00
C SER A 93 -29.18 -31.64 10.65
N GLY A 94 -28.58 -32.74 11.13
CA GLY A 94 -27.23 -32.73 11.65
C GLY A 94 -26.24 -32.25 10.61
N ASN A 95 -25.69 -31.06 10.81
CA ASN A 95 -24.31 -30.77 10.46
C ASN A 95 -23.80 -29.69 11.42
N GLY A 96 -22.74 -30.00 12.16
CA GLY A 96 -22.22 -29.20 13.27
C GLY A 96 -21.50 -27.90 12.86
N ASN A 97 -22.05 -27.14 11.91
CA ASN A 97 -21.57 -25.78 11.63
C ASN A 97 -22.38 -24.80 12.47
N LYS A 98 -21.78 -24.30 13.55
CA LYS A 98 -22.31 -23.18 14.32
C LYS A 98 -22.51 -22.00 13.36
N VAL A 99 -23.76 -21.65 13.05
CA VAL A 99 -24.08 -20.50 12.21
C VAL A 99 -23.46 -19.26 12.87
N ILE A 100 -22.58 -18.56 12.14
CA ILE A 100 -22.00 -17.31 12.63
C ILE A 100 -23.12 -16.27 12.61
N VAL A 101 -23.70 -16.00 13.77
CA VAL A 101 -24.74 -14.98 13.93
C VAL A 101 -24.08 -13.61 13.81
N SER A 102 -24.48 -12.83 12.83
CA SER A 102 -24.03 -11.44 12.67
C SER A 102 -24.49 -10.60 13.86
N TYR A 103 -23.58 -9.84 14.47
CA TYR A 103 -23.90 -8.87 15.52
C TYR A 103 -24.98 -7.87 15.07
N TRP A 104 -24.98 -7.54 13.78
CA TRP A 104 -25.92 -6.60 13.18
C TRP A 104 -27.29 -7.22 12.86
N GLY A 105 -27.48 -8.53 13.08
CA GLY A 105 -28.73 -9.23 12.74
C GLY A 105 -29.03 -9.30 11.23
N VAL A 106 -28.06 -8.93 10.39
CA VAL A 106 -28.17 -8.96 8.93
C VAL A 106 -27.54 -10.24 8.40
N GLU A 107 -28.31 -11.05 7.67
CA GLU A 107 -27.78 -12.18 6.92
C GLU A 107 -26.91 -11.68 5.76
N ALA A 108 -25.72 -12.25 5.60
CA ALA A 108 -24.86 -11.91 4.49
C ALA A 108 -25.53 -12.33 3.17
N PRO A 109 -25.60 -11.44 2.16
CA PRO A 109 -26.19 -11.79 0.87
C PRO A 109 -25.38 -12.92 0.23
N LYS A 110 -26.06 -13.92 -0.32
CA LYS A 110 -25.43 -14.97 -1.11
C LYS A 110 -24.86 -14.35 -2.39
N LEU A 111 -23.54 -14.26 -2.45
CA LEU A 111 -22.85 -13.76 -3.64
C LEU A 111 -22.88 -14.85 -4.72
N THR A 112 -23.01 -14.44 -5.97
CA THR A 112 -23.06 -15.33 -7.14
C THR A 112 -22.02 -14.89 -8.18
N LYS A 113 -21.54 -15.83 -8.98
CA LYS A 113 -20.75 -15.57 -10.18
C LYS A 113 -21.63 -14.99 -11.29
N GLU A 114 -20.99 -14.50 -12.35
CA GLU A 114 -21.68 -14.00 -13.56
C GLU A 114 -22.54 -15.11 -14.22
N ASP A 115 -22.09 -16.35 -14.08
CA ASP A 115 -22.73 -17.59 -14.53
C ASP A 115 -23.81 -18.13 -13.55
N GLY A 116 -24.11 -17.40 -12.46
CA GLY A 116 -25.19 -17.72 -11.51
C GLY A 116 -24.83 -18.79 -10.47
N THR A 117 -23.63 -19.35 -10.52
CA THR A 117 -23.12 -20.28 -9.50
C THR A 117 -22.79 -19.55 -8.20
N GLU A 118 -22.85 -20.26 -7.07
CA GLU A 118 -22.58 -19.66 -5.75
C GLU A 118 -21.11 -19.25 -5.61
N TRP A 119 -20.87 -18.05 -5.09
CA TRP A 119 -19.54 -17.54 -4.80
C TRP A 119 -19.02 -18.17 -3.51
N LYS A 120 -17.99 -19.00 -3.63
CA LYS A 120 -17.45 -19.78 -2.52
C LYS A 120 -16.39 -19.06 -1.67
N TRP A 121 -15.91 -17.90 -2.12
CA TRP A 121 -14.81 -17.18 -1.46
C TRP A 121 -15.32 -16.14 -0.47
N ASN A 122 -14.73 -16.10 0.72
CA ASN A 122 -15.00 -15.08 1.73
C ASN A 122 -13.90 -14.01 1.81
N CYS A 123 -12.77 -14.21 1.11
CA CYS A 123 -11.58 -13.36 1.17
C CYS A 123 -11.48 -12.35 0.02
N PHE A 124 -12.33 -12.44 -0.99
CA PHE A 124 -12.51 -11.46 -2.07
C PHE A 124 -13.89 -11.61 -2.70
N ARG A 125 -14.34 -10.59 -3.43
CA ARG A 125 -15.66 -10.45 -4.05
C ARG A 125 -15.56 -10.56 -5.57
N PRO A 126 -16.66 -10.89 -6.27
CA PRO A 126 -16.69 -10.91 -7.74
C PRO A 126 -16.23 -9.59 -8.39
N CYS A 127 -16.51 -8.44 -7.78
CA CYS A 127 -16.11 -7.13 -8.29
C CYS A 127 -14.61 -6.83 -8.18
N GLU A 128 -13.85 -7.62 -7.42
CA GLU A 128 -12.40 -7.49 -7.23
C GLU A 128 -11.63 -8.43 -8.18
N THR A 129 -12.35 -9.23 -8.97
CA THR A 129 -11.77 -10.14 -9.97
C THR A 129 -11.60 -9.46 -11.31
N TYR A 130 -10.58 -9.84 -12.07
CA TYR A 130 -10.24 -9.20 -13.33
C TYR A 130 -9.60 -10.19 -14.31
N LYS A 131 -9.39 -9.76 -15.56
CA LYS A 131 -8.57 -10.48 -16.54
C LYS A 131 -7.27 -9.73 -16.67
N ALA A 132 -6.14 -10.40 -16.46
CA ALA A 132 -4.83 -9.77 -16.53
C ALA A 132 -4.44 -9.36 -17.98
N ASP A 133 -3.74 -8.25 -18.10
CA ASP A 133 -3.28 -7.65 -19.34
C ASP A 133 -2.02 -8.35 -19.80
N MET A 134 -2.23 -9.35 -20.64
CA MET A 134 -1.17 -10.13 -21.24
C MET A 134 -0.36 -9.37 -22.31
N ALA A 135 -0.77 -8.14 -22.67
CA ALA A 135 -0.06 -7.30 -23.64
C ALA A 135 1.01 -6.39 -23.01
N ILE A 136 1.16 -6.41 -21.68
CA ILE A 136 2.16 -5.61 -20.97
C ILE A 136 3.60 -5.95 -21.38
N ASP A 137 4.46 -4.94 -21.51
CA ASP A 137 5.86 -5.11 -21.91
C ASP A 137 6.69 -5.71 -20.77
N LEU A 138 7.05 -6.98 -20.90
CA LEU A 138 7.87 -7.72 -19.94
C LEU A 138 9.36 -7.40 -20.02
N GLU A 139 9.84 -6.82 -21.13
CA GLU A 139 11.26 -6.54 -21.36
C GLU A 139 11.69 -5.16 -20.88
N LYS A 140 10.73 -4.26 -20.65
CA LYS A 140 10.96 -2.94 -20.07
C LYS A 140 11.72 -3.02 -18.74
N LYS A 141 12.80 -2.23 -18.64
CA LYS A 141 13.64 -2.13 -17.45
C LYS A 141 13.97 -0.67 -17.17
N HIS A 142 14.01 -0.31 -15.90
CA HIS A 142 14.46 1.02 -15.50
C HIS A 142 15.99 1.06 -15.41
N VAL A 143 16.59 2.08 -16.01
CA VAL A 143 18.06 2.25 -15.96
C VAL A 143 18.44 3.01 -14.69
N PRO A 144 19.36 2.49 -13.85
CA PRO A 144 19.77 3.18 -12.62
C PRO A 144 20.67 4.39 -12.92
N VAL A 145 20.07 5.57 -13.07
CA VAL A 145 20.79 6.82 -13.39
C VAL A 145 21.27 7.51 -12.10
N THR A 146 20.38 7.74 -11.14
CA THR A 146 20.69 8.52 -9.94
C THR A 146 21.43 7.67 -8.89
N PHE A 147 22.04 8.33 -7.89
CA PHE A 147 22.69 7.62 -6.79
C PHE A 147 21.72 6.70 -6.03
N LEU A 148 20.52 7.19 -5.73
CA LEU A 148 19.51 6.40 -5.03
C LEU A 148 18.95 5.27 -5.91
N ASP A 149 18.84 5.44 -7.23
CA ASP A 149 18.47 4.34 -8.12
C ASP A 149 19.54 3.25 -8.15
N LYS A 150 20.82 3.64 -8.20
CA LYS A 150 21.94 2.68 -8.11
C LYS A 150 21.92 1.96 -6.78
N MET A 151 21.68 2.67 -5.68
CA MET A 151 21.56 2.07 -4.36
C MET A 151 20.38 1.09 -4.30
N ALA A 152 19.21 1.45 -4.81
CA ALA A 152 18.05 0.56 -4.89
C ALA A 152 18.37 -0.71 -5.70
N PHE A 153 18.95 -0.54 -6.89
CA PHE A 153 19.33 -1.65 -7.76
C PHE A 153 20.32 -2.60 -7.07
N TRP A 154 21.38 -2.06 -6.46
CA TRP A 154 22.37 -2.86 -5.74
C TRP A 154 21.78 -3.56 -4.52
N THR A 155 20.88 -2.90 -3.77
CA THR A 155 20.15 -3.53 -2.67
C THR A 155 19.37 -4.75 -3.15
N VAL A 156 18.61 -4.63 -4.24
CA VAL A 156 17.84 -5.75 -4.80
C VAL A 156 18.76 -6.88 -5.28
N LYS A 157 19.84 -6.56 -6.02
CA LYS A 157 20.81 -7.57 -6.44
C LYS A 157 21.50 -8.26 -5.27
N ALA A 158 21.79 -7.53 -4.20
CA ALA A 158 22.37 -8.10 -2.98
C ALA A 158 21.38 -9.03 -2.24
N LEU A 159 20.09 -8.66 -2.18
CA LEU A 159 19.03 -9.50 -1.61
C LEU A 159 18.76 -10.77 -2.43
N ARG A 160 18.98 -10.73 -3.75
CA ARG A 160 18.84 -11.88 -4.63
C ARG A 160 19.90 -12.96 -4.39
N TRP A 161 21.13 -12.60 -4.08
CA TRP A 161 22.21 -13.58 -3.91
C TRP A 161 21.95 -14.65 -2.82
N PRO A 162 21.58 -14.29 -1.57
CA PRO A 162 21.30 -15.30 -0.54
C PRO A 162 20.02 -16.09 -0.82
N THR A 163 19.02 -15.49 -1.47
CA THR A 163 17.77 -16.18 -1.82
C THR A 163 17.99 -17.21 -2.90
N ASP A 164 18.78 -16.90 -3.94
CA ASP A 164 19.16 -17.87 -4.98
C ASP A 164 19.92 -19.07 -4.39
N ILE A 165 20.81 -18.84 -3.41
CA ILE A 165 21.56 -19.92 -2.72
C ILE A 165 20.65 -20.78 -1.86
N PHE A 166 19.74 -20.17 -1.10
CA PHE A 166 18.88 -20.90 -0.16
C PHE A 166 17.81 -21.73 -0.87
N PHE A 167 17.21 -21.20 -1.94
CA PHE A 167 16.10 -21.85 -2.63
C PHE A 167 16.51 -22.76 -3.78
N GLN A 168 17.65 -22.47 -4.42
CA GLN A 168 18.14 -23.22 -5.59
C GLN A 168 17.00 -23.48 -6.60
N ARG A 169 16.74 -24.74 -6.98
CA ARG A 169 15.70 -25.15 -7.94
C ARG A 169 14.32 -25.40 -7.32
N ARG A 170 14.07 -25.01 -6.06
CA ARG A 170 12.74 -25.18 -5.42
C ARG A 170 11.81 -24.02 -5.78
N TYR A 171 11.42 -23.90 -7.04
CA TYR A 171 10.66 -22.74 -7.57
C TYR A 171 9.33 -22.50 -6.86
N GLY A 172 8.53 -23.54 -6.58
CA GLY A 172 7.25 -23.38 -5.85
C GLY A 172 7.44 -22.84 -4.43
N CYS A 173 8.42 -23.38 -3.68
CA CYS A 173 8.71 -22.89 -2.33
C CYS A 173 9.38 -21.50 -2.34
N ARG A 174 10.14 -21.19 -3.39
CA ARG A 174 10.75 -19.87 -3.60
C ARG A 174 9.68 -18.81 -3.87
N ALA A 175 8.80 -19.03 -4.84
CA ALA A 175 7.72 -18.12 -5.19
C ALA A 175 6.90 -17.81 -3.94
N MET A 176 6.32 -18.84 -3.32
CA MET A 176 5.55 -18.72 -2.07
C MET A 176 6.29 -17.91 -0.98
N MET A 177 7.59 -18.11 -0.77
CA MET A 177 8.30 -17.32 0.24
C MET A 177 8.51 -15.86 -0.19
N LEU A 178 8.84 -15.62 -1.46
CA LEU A 178 9.05 -14.26 -1.97
C LEU A 178 7.73 -13.46 -1.96
N GLU A 179 6.60 -14.07 -2.29
CA GLU A 179 5.26 -13.45 -2.19
C GLU A 179 4.95 -12.93 -0.78
N THR A 180 5.43 -13.63 0.26
CA THR A 180 5.22 -13.19 1.65
C THR A 180 5.93 -11.87 1.97
N VAL A 181 7.00 -11.56 1.22
CA VAL A 181 7.78 -10.32 1.35
C VAL A 181 7.26 -9.28 0.38
N ALA A 182 6.88 -9.66 -0.84
CA ALA A 182 6.35 -8.79 -1.88
C ALA A 182 5.00 -8.15 -1.51
N ALA A 183 4.18 -8.80 -0.68
CA ALA A 183 2.95 -8.20 -0.16
C ALA A 183 3.17 -7.08 0.89
N VAL A 184 4.39 -6.90 1.42
CA VAL A 184 4.67 -5.94 2.50
C VAL A 184 4.78 -4.48 2.03
N PRO A 185 5.51 -4.16 0.95
CA PRO A 185 5.70 -2.80 0.48
C PRO A 185 4.43 -2.00 0.21
N GLY A 186 3.48 -2.56 -0.55
CA GLY A 186 2.20 -1.92 -0.85
C GLY A 186 1.41 -1.61 0.43
N MET A 187 1.40 -2.53 1.39
CA MET A 187 0.73 -2.35 2.68
C MET A 187 1.36 -1.21 3.50
N VAL A 188 2.69 -1.16 3.58
CA VAL A 188 3.43 -0.11 4.29
C VAL A 188 3.23 1.26 3.63
N GLY A 189 3.34 1.33 2.30
CA GLY A 189 3.15 2.56 1.54
C GLY A 189 1.71 3.08 1.65
N GLY A 190 0.72 2.19 1.49
CA GLY A 190 -0.70 2.48 1.67
C GLY A 190 -1.01 2.98 3.09
N LEU A 191 -0.50 2.31 4.13
CA LEU A 191 -0.63 2.72 5.53
C LEU A 191 -0.06 4.13 5.77
N LEU A 192 1.18 4.39 5.33
CA LEU A 192 1.84 5.67 5.57
C LEU A 192 1.18 6.81 4.80
N LEU A 193 0.73 6.56 3.57
CA LEU A 193 -0.05 7.53 2.78
C LEU A 193 -1.43 7.76 3.40
N HIS A 194 -2.09 6.73 3.93
CA HIS A 194 -3.35 6.85 4.63
C HIS A 194 -3.22 7.75 5.86
N CYS A 195 -2.26 7.48 6.73
CA CYS A 195 -1.99 8.35 7.89
C CYS A 195 -1.58 9.77 7.47
N LYS A 196 -0.86 9.95 6.34
CA LYS A 196 -0.52 11.28 5.79
C LYS A 196 -1.76 12.04 5.31
N SER A 197 -2.65 11.36 4.61
CA SER A 197 -3.91 11.93 4.13
C SER A 197 -4.78 12.40 5.30
N LEU A 198 -4.95 11.56 6.33
CA LEU A 198 -5.74 11.90 7.52
C LEU A 198 -5.17 13.10 8.28
N ARG A 199 -3.86 13.09 8.59
CA ARG A 199 -3.25 14.15 9.40
C ARG A 199 -3.13 15.49 8.68
N ARG A 200 -3.16 15.49 7.34
CA ARG A 200 -3.13 16.71 6.51
C ARG A 200 -4.49 17.12 5.97
N PHE A 201 -5.52 16.29 6.12
CA PHE A 201 -6.84 16.47 5.50
C PHE A 201 -6.74 16.65 3.97
N GLU A 202 -5.91 15.83 3.31
CA GLU A 202 -5.64 15.92 1.86
C GLU A 202 -6.04 14.63 1.13
N HIS A 203 -6.47 14.74 -0.13
CA HIS A 203 -6.65 13.58 -1.01
C HIS A 203 -5.30 12.94 -1.41
N SER A 204 -5.33 11.65 -1.74
CA SER A 204 -4.14 10.85 -2.07
C SER A 204 -3.99 10.52 -3.56
N GLY A 205 -4.83 11.08 -4.44
CA GLY A 205 -4.77 10.81 -5.89
C GLY A 205 -5.03 9.36 -6.28
N GLY A 206 -5.64 8.56 -5.39
CA GLY A 206 -5.88 7.12 -5.61
C GLY A 206 -4.75 6.21 -5.14
N TRP A 207 -3.59 6.75 -4.76
CA TRP A 207 -2.40 5.95 -4.43
C TRP A 207 -2.57 5.04 -3.22
N ILE A 208 -3.41 5.40 -2.24
CA ILE A 208 -3.72 4.49 -1.12
C ILE A 208 -4.39 3.22 -1.65
N LYS A 209 -5.34 3.37 -2.58
CA LYS A 209 -6.06 2.24 -3.14
C LYS A 209 -5.12 1.37 -3.99
N ALA A 210 -4.35 1.98 -4.90
CA ALA A 210 -3.42 1.25 -5.76
C ALA A 210 -2.41 0.41 -4.94
N LEU A 211 -1.80 0.97 -3.88
CA LEU A 211 -0.83 0.24 -3.08
C LEU A 211 -1.44 -0.85 -2.19
N LEU A 212 -2.69 -0.67 -1.75
CA LEU A 212 -3.39 -1.72 -1.02
C LEU A 212 -3.88 -2.84 -1.96
N GLU A 213 -4.27 -2.51 -3.19
CA GLU A 213 -4.60 -3.48 -4.24
C GLU A 213 -3.36 -4.29 -4.65
N GLU A 214 -2.20 -3.64 -4.80
CA GLU A 214 -0.92 -4.34 -5.02
C GLU A 214 -0.63 -5.32 -3.87
N ALA A 215 -0.69 -4.88 -2.63
CA ALA A 215 -0.47 -5.77 -1.47
C ALA A 215 -1.47 -6.94 -1.39
N GLU A 216 -2.71 -6.71 -1.81
CA GLU A 216 -3.71 -7.77 -1.91
C GLU A 216 -3.42 -8.72 -3.07
N ASN A 217 -3.00 -8.21 -4.23
CA ASN A 217 -2.65 -9.02 -5.39
C ASN A 217 -1.50 -9.98 -5.08
N GLU A 218 -0.40 -9.47 -4.49
CA GLU A 218 0.72 -10.27 -3.98
C GLU A 218 0.27 -11.34 -2.97
N ARG A 219 -0.68 -11.00 -2.08
CA ARG A 219 -1.29 -11.97 -1.17
C ARG A 219 -2.09 -13.04 -1.92
N MET A 220 -2.74 -12.70 -3.03
CA MET A 220 -3.47 -13.65 -3.87
C MET A 220 -2.53 -14.57 -4.67
N HIS A 221 -1.36 -14.10 -5.06
CA HIS A 221 -0.27 -14.93 -5.59
C HIS A 221 0.14 -15.98 -4.56
N LEU A 222 0.45 -15.53 -3.32
CA LEU A 222 0.79 -16.42 -2.21
C LEU A 222 -0.28 -17.50 -1.98
N MET A 223 -1.55 -17.10 -1.83
CA MET A 223 -2.64 -18.04 -1.55
C MET A 223 -2.83 -19.04 -2.69
N THR A 224 -2.60 -18.63 -3.94
CA THR A 224 -2.63 -19.52 -5.10
C THR A 224 -1.51 -20.54 -5.06
N PHE A 225 -0.27 -20.12 -4.78
CA PHE A 225 0.86 -21.06 -4.70
C PHE A 225 0.79 -21.98 -3.49
N MET A 226 0.14 -21.57 -2.40
CA MET A 226 -0.11 -22.44 -1.24
C MET A 226 -0.99 -23.65 -1.59
N GLU A 227 -1.95 -23.52 -2.50
CA GLU A 227 -2.77 -24.65 -2.98
C GLU A 227 -1.93 -25.70 -3.74
N VAL A 228 -0.79 -25.28 -4.30
CA VAL A 228 0.12 -26.16 -5.05
C VAL A 228 1.25 -26.68 -4.16
N SER A 229 1.73 -25.90 -3.20
CA SER A 229 2.87 -26.25 -2.34
C SER A 229 2.64 -25.81 -0.90
N GLN A 230 2.61 -26.78 0.02
CA GLN A 230 2.39 -26.50 1.44
C GLN A 230 3.72 -26.24 2.17
N PRO A 231 3.86 -25.11 2.89
CA PRO A 231 5.08 -24.76 3.61
C PRO A 231 5.28 -25.65 4.83
N LYS A 232 6.53 -26.05 5.08
CA LYS A 232 6.89 -26.73 6.34
C LYS A 232 7.01 -25.75 7.50
N TRP A 233 6.98 -26.25 8.73
CA TRP A 233 7.01 -25.40 9.94
C TRP A 233 8.24 -24.47 10.00
N TYR A 234 9.41 -24.93 9.53
CA TYR A 234 10.63 -24.13 9.52
C TYR A 234 10.62 -23.04 8.43
N GLU A 235 9.93 -23.29 7.31
CA GLU A 235 9.71 -22.29 6.25
C GLU A 235 8.77 -21.19 6.77
N ARG A 236 7.75 -21.56 7.55
CA ARG A 236 6.87 -20.59 8.24
C ARG A 236 7.62 -19.77 9.28
N ALA A 237 8.50 -20.40 10.07
CA ALA A 237 9.34 -19.68 11.03
C ALA A 237 10.31 -18.71 10.33
N LEU A 238 10.86 -19.10 9.18
CA LEU A 238 11.67 -18.23 8.34
C LEU A 238 10.88 -17.03 7.83
N VAL A 239 9.66 -17.24 7.30
CA VAL A 239 8.78 -16.15 6.85
C VAL A 239 8.53 -15.15 7.99
N PHE A 240 8.22 -15.62 9.20
CA PHE A 240 8.03 -14.74 10.35
C PHE A 240 9.27 -13.88 10.66
N ALA A 241 10.46 -14.48 10.65
CA ALA A 241 11.71 -13.76 10.89
C ALA A 241 12.02 -12.75 9.78
N VAL A 242 11.88 -13.15 8.51
CA VAL A 242 12.15 -12.29 7.35
C VAL A 242 11.17 -11.14 7.30
N GLN A 243 9.86 -11.39 7.47
CA GLN A 243 8.84 -10.33 7.53
C GLN A 243 9.10 -9.37 8.70
N GLY A 244 9.48 -9.89 9.87
CA GLY A 244 9.82 -9.06 11.04
C GLY A 244 10.95 -8.08 10.75
N VAL A 245 12.02 -8.51 10.06
CA VAL A 245 13.12 -7.62 9.68
C VAL A 245 12.74 -6.70 8.51
N PHE A 246 12.20 -7.27 7.45
CA PHE A 246 11.91 -6.56 6.20
C PHE A 246 10.84 -5.49 6.39
N PHE A 247 9.76 -5.77 7.12
CA PHE A 247 8.71 -4.80 7.43
C PHE A 247 9.29 -3.55 8.09
N ASN A 248 10.09 -3.72 9.14
CA ASN A 248 10.68 -2.60 9.88
C ASN A 248 11.68 -1.82 9.02
N ALA A 249 12.54 -2.53 8.27
CA ALA A 249 13.50 -1.89 7.38
C ALA A 249 12.82 -1.10 6.26
N TYR A 250 11.81 -1.69 5.61
CA TYR A 250 11.06 -1.04 4.54
C TYR A 250 10.21 0.14 5.06
N PHE A 251 9.58 0.00 6.22
CA PHE A 251 8.87 1.09 6.90
C PHE A 251 9.77 2.30 7.15
N LEU A 252 10.98 2.09 7.69
CA LEU A 252 11.95 3.16 7.88
C LEU A 252 12.43 3.74 6.55
N ALA A 253 12.70 2.90 5.54
CA ALA A 253 13.10 3.36 4.21
C ALA A 253 12.03 4.25 3.57
N TYR A 254 10.75 3.88 3.67
CA TYR A 254 9.63 4.65 3.13
C TYR A 254 9.43 5.97 3.89
N LEU A 255 9.58 5.98 5.22
CA LEU A 255 9.54 7.22 6.01
C LEU A 255 10.66 8.20 5.61
N LEU A 256 11.86 7.69 5.37
CA LEU A 256 13.03 8.50 5.01
C LEU A 256 12.98 8.97 3.55
N SER A 257 12.55 8.10 2.63
CA SER A 257 12.60 8.36 1.20
C SER A 257 11.60 7.47 0.44
N PRO A 258 10.35 7.93 0.24
CA PRO A 258 9.36 7.23 -0.56
C PRO A 258 9.84 6.91 -1.99
N LYS A 259 10.59 7.84 -2.61
CA LYS A 259 11.20 7.64 -3.94
C LYS A 259 12.15 6.45 -3.99
N LEU A 260 12.93 6.24 -2.92
CA LEU A 260 13.84 5.11 -2.83
C LEU A 260 13.06 3.83 -2.61
N ALA A 261 12.08 3.85 -1.71
CA ALA A 261 11.25 2.70 -1.38
C ALA A 261 10.52 2.16 -2.63
N HIS A 262 9.82 3.03 -3.35
CA HIS A 262 9.19 2.67 -4.63
C HIS A 262 10.19 2.17 -5.67
N ARG A 263 11.38 2.78 -5.76
CA ARG A 263 12.41 2.28 -6.70
C ARG A 263 12.93 0.88 -6.33
N ILE A 264 13.07 0.59 -5.03
CA ILE A 264 13.44 -0.75 -4.56
C ILE A 264 12.38 -1.76 -5.00
N VAL A 265 11.10 -1.47 -4.81
CA VAL A 265 10.00 -2.33 -5.25
C VAL A 265 10.02 -2.52 -6.76
N GLY A 266 10.11 -1.45 -7.55
CA GLY A 266 10.18 -1.56 -9.01
C GLY A 266 11.32 -2.47 -9.50
N TYR A 267 12.48 -2.48 -8.82
CA TYR A 267 13.55 -3.44 -9.12
C TYR A 267 13.29 -4.84 -8.56
N LEU A 268 12.59 -5.01 -7.43
CA LEU A 268 12.16 -6.33 -6.96
C LEU A 268 11.26 -7.00 -8.00
N GLU A 269 10.33 -6.24 -8.58
CA GLU A 269 9.40 -6.78 -9.58
C GLU A 269 10.10 -7.11 -10.91
N GLU A 270 11.13 -6.36 -11.31
CA GLU A 270 11.99 -6.76 -12.43
C GLU A 270 12.64 -8.14 -12.20
N GLU A 271 13.03 -8.44 -10.96
CA GLU A 271 13.56 -9.76 -10.60
C GLU A 271 12.45 -10.82 -10.48
N ALA A 272 11.23 -10.44 -10.09
CA ALA A 272 10.06 -11.32 -10.06
C ALA A 272 9.68 -11.75 -11.48
N ILE A 273 9.55 -10.82 -12.42
CA ILE A 273 9.29 -11.10 -13.86
C ILE A 273 10.33 -12.05 -14.43
N HIS A 274 11.61 -11.83 -14.11
CA HIS A 274 12.68 -12.74 -14.51
C HIS A 274 12.51 -14.14 -13.90
N SER A 275 12.21 -14.21 -12.60
CA SER A 275 12.02 -15.47 -11.88
C SER A 275 10.85 -16.29 -12.45
N TYR A 276 9.72 -15.65 -12.74
CA TYR A 276 8.56 -16.29 -13.36
C TYR A 276 8.82 -16.69 -14.81
N THR A 277 9.62 -15.93 -15.54
CA THR A 277 10.05 -16.32 -16.88
C THR A 277 10.91 -17.58 -16.86
N GLU A 278 11.82 -17.74 -15.88
CA GLU A 278 12.55 -18.98 -15.70
C GLU A 278 11.65 -20.13 -15.23
N PHE A 279 10.66 -19.86 -14.39
CA PHE A 279 9.66 -20.86 -13.99
C PHE A 279 8.88 -21.37 -15.22
N LEU A 280 8.40 -20.49 -16.10
CA LEU A 280 7.72 -20.89 -17.35
C LEU A 280 8.61 -21.78 -18.23
N LYS A 281 9.91 -21.46 -18.35
CA LYS A 281 10.84 -22.30 -19.11
C LYS A 281 10.97 -23.71 -18.53
N GLU A 282 10.97 -23.86 -17.20
CA GLU A 282 11.06 -25.18 -16.56
C GLU A 282 9.75 -25.97 -16.65
N LEU A 283 8.59 -25.29 -16.67
CA LEU A 283 7.31 -25.91 -17.00
C LEU A 283 7.27 -26.38 -18.46
N ASP A 284 7.71 -25.55 -19.40
CA ASP A 284 7.73 -25.87 -20.84
C ASP A 284 8.71 -27.03 -21.16
N LYS A 285 9.79 -27.17 -20.39
CA LYS A 285 10.71 -28.33 -20.47
C LYS A 285 10.15 -29.61 -19.84
N GLY A 286 9.09 -29.51 -19.03
CA GLY A 286 8.56 -30.63 -18.25
C GLY A 286 9.37 -30.98 -17.00
N THR A 287 10.29 -30.11 -16.56
CA THR A 287 11.02 -30.30 -15.29
C THR A 287 10.06 -30.16 -14.10
N ILE A 288 9.06 -29.28 -14.22
CA ILE A 288 7.99 -29.07 -13.25
C ILE A 288 6.69 -29.54 -13.87
N GLU A 289 5.89 -30.29 -13.11
CA GLU A 289 4.59 -30.78 -13.56
C GLU A 289 3.59 -29.62 -13.73
N ASN A 290 2.95 -29.55 -14.89
CA ASN A 290 1.93 -28.55 -15.20
C ASN A 290 0.55 -29.04 -14.73
N VAL A 291 0.32 -28.95 -13.43
CA VAL A 291 -0.95 -29.36 -12.78
C VAL A 291 -2.12 -28.43 -13.14
N PRO A 292 -3.38 -28.85 -12.94
CA PRO A 292 -4.54 -27.96 -13.10
C PRO A 292 -4.44 -26.71 -12.21
N ALA A 293 -4.92 -25.56 -12.72
CA ALA A 293 -4.92 -24.31 -11.97
C ALA A 293 -5.77 -24.42 -10.70
N PRO A 294 -5.30 -23.92 -9.54
CA PRO A 294 -6.11 -23.83 -8.35
C PRO A 294 -7.39 -23.03 -8.60
N ALA A 295 -8.51 -23.45 -8.01
CA ALA A 295 -9.78 -22.79 -8.27
C ALA A 295 -9.81 -21.32 -7.82
N ILE A 296 -9.01 -20.95 -6.83
CA ILE A 296 -8.84 -19.55 -6.40
C ILE A 296 -8.26 -18.70 -7.51
N ALA A 297 -7.28 -19.23 -8.25
CA ALA A 297 -6.67 -18.55 -9.38
C ALA A 297 -7.66 -18.40 -10.55
N ILE A 298 -8.42 -19.46 -10.84
CA ILE A 298 -9.44 -19.44 -11.89
C ILE A 298 -10.46 -18.33 -11.64
N ASP A 299 -10.96 -18.23 -10.41
CA ASP A 299 -11.97 -17.23 -10.08
C ASP A 299 -11.40 -15.81 -9.94
N TYR A 300 -10.18 -15.65 -9.41
CA TYR A 300 -9.55 -14.35 -9.20
C TYR A 300 -9.11 -13.68 -10.52
N TRP A 301 -8.38 -14.40 -11.38
CA TRP A 301 -7.92 -13.93 -12.69
C TRP A 301 -8.89 -14.24 -13.84
N ARG A 302 -10.10 -14.72 -13.53
CA ARG A 302 -11.15 -15.08 -14.50
C ARG A 302 -10.63 -15.97 -15.63
N LEU A 303 -9.79 -16.95 -15.27
CA LEU A 303 -9.17 -17.86 -16.23
C LEU A 303 -10.20 -18.87 -16.79
N PRO A 304 -9.97 -19.44 -17.98
CA PRO A 304 -10.77 -20.56 -18.48
C PRO A 304 -10.80 -21.74 -17.48
N PRO A 305 -11.89 -22.52 -17.37
CA PRO A 305 -12.02 -23.60 -16.39
C PRO A 305 -10.96 -24.72 -16.49
N ASN A 306 -10.36 -24.91 -17.67
CA ASN A 306 -9.36 -25.94 -17.94
C ASN A 306 -7.92 -25.38 -17.92
N SER A 307 -7.71 -24.21 -17.30
CA SER A 307 -6.39 -23.59 -17.20
C SER A 307 -5.43 -24.40 -16.33
N THR A 308 -4.15 -24.28 -16.60
CA THR A 308 -3.10 -25.00 -15.88
C THR A 308 -2.22 -24.07 -15.04
N LEU A 309 -1.30 -24.64 -14.26
CA LEU A 309 -0.31 -23.88 -13.48
C LEU A 309 0.50 -22.92 -14.38
N ARG A 310 0.83 -23.34 -15.60
CA ARG A 310 1.46 -22.48 -16.60
C ARG A 310 0.65 -21.21 -16.88
N ASP A 311 -0.67 -21.32 -17.04
CA ASP A 311 -1.53 -20.15 -17.30
C ASP A 311 -1.59 -19.21 -16.10
N VAL A 312 -1.60 -19.77 -14.89
CA VAL A 312 -1.50 -19.00 -13.65
C VAL A 312 -0.18 -18.24 -13.57
N VAL A 313 0.94 -18.90 -13.85
CA VAL A 313 2.26 -18.25 -13.83
C VAL A 313 2.36 -17.14 -14.89
N MET A 314 1.68 -17.29 -16.04
CA MET A 314 1.63 -16.25 -17.07
C MET A 314 0.91 -14.99 -16.58
N VAL A 315 -0.25 -15.12 -15.92
CA VAL A 315 -1.00 -13.96 -15.40
C VAL A 315 -0.33 -13.33 -14.18
N VAL A 316 0.23 -14.13 -13.27
CA VAL A 316 1.04 -13.65 -12.15
C VAL A 316 2.21 -12.81 -12.66
N ARG A 317 2.96 -13.29 -13.66
CA ARG A 317 4.05 -12.53 -14.27
C ARG A 317 3.59 -11.20 -14.90
N ALA A 318 2.35 -11.13 -15.40
CA ALA A 318 1.80 -9.90 -15.93
C ALA A 318 1.47 -8.90 -14.81
N ASP A 319 0.94 -9.38 -13.68
CA ASP A 319 0.75 -8.57 -12.46
C ASP A 319 2.08 -7.97 -11.99
N GLU A 320 3.16 -8.78 -11.95
CA GLU A 320 4.50 -8.27 -11.58
C GLU A 320 4.99 -7.15 -12.49
N ALA A 321 4.74 -7.26 -13.79
CA ALA A 321 5.08 -6.21 -14.75
C ALA A 321 4.25 -4.94 -14.54
N HIS A 322 3.02 -5.09 -14.06
CA HIS A 322 2.20 -3.95 -13.65
C HIS A 322 2.77 -3.29 -12.39
N HIS A 323 3.03 -4.06 -11.33
CA HIS A 323 3.63 -3.56 -10.08
C HIS A 323 4.97 -2.86 -10.33
N ARG A 324 5.81 -3.41 -11.22
CA ARG A 324 7.05 -2.79 -11.70
C ARG A 324 6.80 -1.38 -12.22
N ASP A 325 5.86 -1.25 -13.15
CA ASP A 325 5.59 0.01 -13.84
C ASP A 325 4.98 1.04 -12.89
N VAL A 326 4.05 0.63 -12.02
CA VAL A 326 3.43 1.49 -11.02
C VAL A 326 4.47 2.02 -10.02
N ASN A 327 5.35 1.16 -9.51
CA ASN A 327 6.36 1.57 -8.53
C ASN A 327 7.48 2.41 -9.15
N HIS A 328 7.95 2.10 -10.36
CA HIS A 328 8.90 2.98 -11.05
C HIS A 328 8.28 4.34 -11.35
N PHE A 329 7.00 4.39 -11.75
CA PHE A 329 6.27 5.64 -11.96
C PHE A 329 6.10 6.45 -10.66
N ALA A 330 5.74 5.80 -9.56
CA ALA A 330 5.64 6.43 -8.23
C ALA A 330 6.97 7.07 -7.81
N SER A 331 8.08 6.36 -8.06
CA SER A 331 9.43 6.89 -7.82
C SER A 331 9.73 8.11 -8.71
N ASP A 332 9.39 8.04 -10.01
CA ASP A 332 9.62 9.11 -10.97
C ASP A 332 8.87 10.39 -10.61
N ILE A 333 7.61 10.31 -10.17
CA ILE A 333 6.83 11.47 -9.68
C ILE A 333 7.61 12.22 -8.60
N HIS A 334 8.17 11.49 -7.63
CA HIS A 334 8.97 12.10 -6.57
C HIS A 334 10.29 12.68 -7.07
N TYR A 335 10.95 12.07 -8.05
CA TYR A 335 12.17 12.62 -8.65
C TYR A 335 11.91 13.89 -9.46
N GLN A 336 10.73 14.01 -10.06
CA GLN A 336 10.28 15.20 -10.77
C GLN A 336 9.88 16.35 -9.83
N GLY A 337 9.88 16.11 -8.51
CA GLY A 337 9.55 17.11 -7.50
C GLY A 337 8.05 17.20 -7.15
N HIS A 338 7.25 16.25 -7.65
CA HIS A 338 5.81 16.18 -7.40
C HIS A 338 5.48 15.30 -6.19
N GLU A 339 4.33 15.56 -5.56
CA GLU A 339 3.71 14.61 -4.63
C GLU A 339 2.81 13.63 -5.39
N LEU A 340 2.70 12.39 -4.91
CA LEU A 340 1.83 11.36 -5.52
C LEU A 340 0.39 11.85 -5.77
N LYS A 341 -0.18 12.69 -4.89
CA LYS A 341 -1.54 13.21 -5.06
C LYS A 341 -1.76 14.06 -6.31
N GLU A 342 -0.69 14.57 -6.92
CA GLU A 342 -0.74 15.43 -8.11
C GLU A 342 -0.86 14.63 -9.41
N ALA A 343 -0.52 13.34 -9.38
CA ALA A 343 -0.67 12.42 -10.51
C ALA A 343 -1.62 11.29 -10.11
N THR A 344 -2.65 11.04 -10.91
CA THR A 344 -3.62 9.98 -10.61
C THR A 344 -2.92 8.61 -10.63
N ALA A 345 -3.13 7.82 -9.59
CA ALA A 345 -2.64 6.45 -9.56
C ALA A 345 -3.30 5.62 -10.68
N PRO A 346 -2.54 4.75 -11.37
CA PRO A 346 -3.06 3.91 -12.45
C PRO A 346 -3.91 2.75 -11.91
N ILE A 347 -5.07 3.06 -11.33
CA ILE A 347 -6.02 2.08 -10.77
C ILE A 347 -6.83 1.43 -11.90
N GLY A 348 -7.09 0.13 -11.78
CA GLY A 348 -7.90 -0.61 -12.75
C GLY A 348 -7.19 -0.85 -14.08
N TYR A 349 -5.88 -0.63 -14.11
CA TYR A 349 -5.02 -1.05 -15.22
C TYR A 349 -4.69 -2.52 -14.97
N HIS A 350 -5.62 -3.39 -15.35
CA HIS A 350 -5.47 -4.83 -15.31
C HIS A 350 -5.73 -5.44 -16.65
#